data_AF-B5LX61-F1
#
_entry.id   AF-B5LX61-F1
#
_cell.length_a   1.000
_cell.length_b   1.000
_cell.length_c   1.000
_cell.angle_alpha   90.00
_cell.angle_beta   90.00
_cell.angle_gamma   90.00
#
_symmetry.space_group_name_H-M   'P 1'
#
loop_
_entity.id
_entity.type
_entity.pdbx_description
1 polymer ?
#
loop_
_entity_poly.entity_id
_entity_poly.type
_entity_poly.pdbx_seq_one_letter_code
_entity_poly.pdbx_strand_id
1 'polypeptide(L)'
;MGKGSEGRSAAREMTAEANGDKRKTILIEGVLYDATNFKHPGGSIINFLTEGEAGVDATQAYREFHQRSGKADKYLKSLPKLDASKVESRFSAKEQARRDAMTRDYAAFREELVAEGYFDPSIP
;
A
#
# COMPACT_ATOMS: atom_id res chain seq x y z
N MET A 1 -43.57 30.55 -6.68
CA MET A 1 -42.38 30.34 -7.53
C MET A 1 -41.25 29.89 -6.59
N GLY A 2 -40.70 28.68 -6.61
CA GLY A 2 -40.21 27.90 -7.75
C GLY A 2 -38.67 27.90 -7.69
N LYS A 3 -38.09 26.79 -7.23
CA LYS A 3 -36.66 26.54 -6.93
C LYS A 3 -35.71 26.93 -8.07
N GLY A 4 -34.50 27.37 -7.72
CA GLY A 4 -33.36 27.48 -8.62
C GLY A 4 -32.04 27.22 -7.88
N SER A 5 -31.72 25.94 -7.70
CA SER A 5 -30.42 25.47 -7.22
C SER A 5 -29.46 25.38 -8.40
N GLU A 6 -28.46 26.27 -8.46
CA GLU A 6 -27.32 26.08 -9.34
C GLU A 6 -26.13 25.59 -8.52
N GLY A 7 -25.77 24.34 -8.78
CA GLY A 7 -24.60 23.71 -8.22
C GLY A 7 -23.32 24.32 -8.77
N ARG A 8 -22.34 24.44 -7.88
CA ARG A 8 -20.92 24.28 -8.21
C ARG A 8 -20.31 23.41 -7.13
N SER A 9 -20.33 22.10 -7.37
CA SER A 9 -19.49 21.14 -6.65
C SER A 9 -18.05 21.33 -7.13
N ALA A 10 -17.35 22.32 -6.56
CA ALA A 10 -15.91 22.35 -6.62
C ALA A 10 -15.40 21.11 -5.86
N ALA A 11 -14.61 20.29 -6.55
CA ALA A 11 -13.94 19.14 -5.99
C ALA A 11 -13.27 19.56 -4.68
N ARG A 12 -13.74 18.99 -3.56
CA ARG A 12 -13.07 19.11 -2.27
C ARG A 12 -11.76 18.37 -2.38
N GLU A 13 -10.69 19.13 -2.58
CA GLU A 13 -9.36 18.73 -2.17
C GLU A 13 -9.44 18.43 -0.67
N MET A 14 -9.52 17.14 -0.33
CA MET A 14 -9.53 16.70 1.06
C MET A 14 -8.10 16.83 1.58
N THR A 15 -7.78 18.01 2.12
CA THR A 15 -6.65 18.16 3.03
C THR A 15 -6.91 17.26 4.24
N ALA A 16 -6.15 16.17 4.31
CA ALA A 16 -6.16 15.24 5.44
C ALA A 16 -5.47 15.89 6.64
N GLU A 17 -6.10 16.88 7.25
CA GLU A 17 -5.76 17.35 8.59
C GLU A 17 -7.03 17.36 9.44
N ALA A 18 -7.23 16.30 10.24
CA ALA A 18 -7.96 16.31 11.51
C ALA A 18 -8.11 14.88 12.08
N ASN A 19 -7.06 14.40 12.75
CA ASN A 19 -7.13 13.70 14.04
C ASN A 19 -5.69 13.48 14.48
N GLY A 20 -5.41 13.55 15.79
CA GLY A 20 -4.06 13.39 16.36
C GLY A 20 -3.44 11.99 16.21
N ASP A 21 -3.90 11.20 15.23
CA ASP A 21 -3.35 9.92 14.85
C ASP A 21 -2.37 10.13 13.70
N LYS A 22 -1.14 9.63 13.86
CA LYS A 22 -0.08 9.82 12.86
C LYS A 22 -0.54 9.23 11.52
N ARG A 23 -0.32 9.98 10.43
CA ARG A 23 -0.59 9.50 9.07
C ARG A 23 0.05 8.14 8.85
N LYS A 24 -0.69 7.22 8.22
CA LYS A 24 -0.22 5.87 7.89
C LYS A 24 -0.22 5.73 6.37
N THR A 25 0.96 5.59 5.79
CA THR A 25 1.12 5.31 4.36
C THR A 25 1.82 3.98 4.14
N ILE A 26 1.54 3.35 3.01
CA ILE A 26 2.11 2.05 2.62
C ILE A 26 2.36 2.03 1.11
N LEU A 27 3.54 1.55 0.71
CA LEU A 27 3.93 1.42 -0.69
C LEU A 27 3.72 -0.03 -1.12
N ILE A 28 2.91 -0.25 -2.15
CA ILE A 28 2.65 -1.58 -2.72
C ILE A 28 2.73 -1.46 -4.23
N GLU A 29 3.64 -2.23 -4.85
CA GLU A 29 3.86 -2.28 -6.29
C GLU A 29 4.08 -0.89 -6.92
N GLY A 30 4.86 -0.05 -6.24
CA GLY A 30 5.18 1.31 -6.69
C GLY A 30 4.06 2.34 -6.50
N VAL A 31 2.92 1.95 -5.91
CA VAL A 31 1.83 2.88 -5.60
C VAL A 31 1.78 3.14 -4.10
N LEU A 32 1.86 4.42 -3.71
CA LEU A 32 1.71 4.84 -2.33
C LEU A 32 0.23 5.01 -2.00
N TYR A 33 -0.22 4.37 -0.93
CA TYR A 33 -1.61 4.43 -0.46
C TYR A 33 -1.69 5.09 0.92
N ASP A 34 -2.74 5.87 1.13
CA ASP A 34 -3.13 6.36 2.45
C ASP A 34 -3.96 5.30 3.17
N ALA A 35 -3.40 4.73 4.23
CA ALA A 35 -4.02 3.72 5.07
C ALA A 35 -4.46 4.27 6.44
N THR A 36 -4.44 5.59 6.65
CA THR A 36 -4.69 6.22 7.95
C THR A 36 -6.01 5.78 8.57
N ASN A 37 -7.08 5.75 7.77
CA ASN A 37 -8.42 5.36 8.22
C ASN A 37 -8.80 3.91 7.83
N PHE A 38 -7.84 3.13 7.33
CA PHE A 38 -8.12 1.78 6.86
C PHE A 38 -8.20 0.79 8.02
N LYS A 39 -9.35 0.10 8.13
CA LYS A 39 -9.54 -0.99 9.09
C LYS A 39 -9.09 -2.31 8.47
N HIS A 40 -7.81 -2.62 8.65
CA HIS A 40 -7.21 -3.83 8.12
C HIS A 40 -7.84 -5.10 8.74
N PRO A 41 -8.33 -6.07 7.94
CA PRO A 41 -8.90 -7.32 8.45
C PRO A 41 -7.96 -8.16 9.31
N GLY A 42 -6.65 -8.11 9.05
CA GLY A 42 -5.63 -8.76 9.88
C GLY A 42 -5.28 -7.98 11.16
N GLY A 43 -6.04 -6.94 11.50
CA GLY A 43 -5.86 -6.15 12.71
C GLY A 43 -4.60 -5.27 12.68
N SER A 44 -3.99 -5.09 13.86
CA SER A 44 -2.90 -4.14 14.10
C SER A 44 -1.57 -4.49 13.43
N ILE A 45 -1.44 -5.67 12.81
CA ILE A 45 -0.21 -6.09 12.11
C ILE A 45 0.20 -5.11 11.00
N ILE A 46 -0.78 -4.46 10.36
CA ILE A 46 -0.53 -3.45 9.33
C ILE A 46 0.32 -2.28 9.86
N ASN A 47 0.26 -1.98 11.16
CA ASN A 47 1.01 -0.88 11.76
C ASN A 47 2.53 -1.08 11.70
N PHE A 48 3.03 -2.32 11.53
CA PHE A 48 4.46 -2.59 11.32
C PHE A 48 4.92 -2.28 9.89
N LEU A 49 3.98 -2.11 8.97
CA LEU A 49 4.20 -1.89 7.54
C LEU A 49 3.61 -0.55 7.06
N THR A 50 3.15 0.29 7.99
CA THR A 50 2.66 1.64 7.67
C THR A 50 3.42 2.68 8.45
N GLU A 51 3.93 3.71 7.78
CA GLU A 51 4.70 4.76 8.44
C GLU A 51 4.51 6.10 7.75
N GLY A 52 4.04 7.10 8.51
CA GLY A 52 4.14 8.53 8.19
C GLY A 52 3.95 8.88 6.72
N GLU A 53 4.83 9.73 6.20
CA GLU A 53 4.92 10.10 4.78
C GLU A 53 5.95 9.24 4.02
N ALA A 54 6.78 8.52 4.77
CA ALA A 54 7.93 7.75 4.31
C ALA A 54 7.58 6.37 3.73
N GLY A 55 6.33 5.92 3.83
CA GLY A 55 5.76 4.73 3.18
C GLY A 55 6.66 3.49 3.13
N VAL A 56 6.42 2.48 3.98
CA VAL A 56 7.17 1.22 3.90
C VAL A 56 6.77 0.45 2.64
N ASP A 57 7.75 0.01 1.84
CA ASP A 57 7.50 -0.96 0.76
C ASP A 57 7.10 -2.31 1.37
N ALA A 58 5.81 -2.60 1.26
CA ALA A 58 5.18 -3.81 1.75
C ALA A 58 4.75 -4.73 0.61
N THR A 59 5.28 -4.54 -0.60
CA THR A 59 4.91 -5.32 -1.80
C THR A 59 5.00 -6.82 -1.56
N GLN A 60 6.12 -7.29 -1.01
CA GLN A 60 6.31 -8.72 -0.74
C GLN A 60 5.36 -9.22 0.36
N ALA A 61 5.23 -8.49 1.46
CA ALA A 61 4.28 -8.85 2.51
C ALA A 61 2.84 -8.92 1.98
N TYR A 62 2.44 -7.99 1.11
CA TYR A 62 1.13 -8.03 0.48
C TYR A 62 0.96 -9.30 -0.36
N ARG A 63 1.91 -9.59 -1.26
CA ARG A 63 1.87 -10.76 -2.15
C ARG A 63 1.78 -12.07 -1.38
N GLU A 64 2.58 -12.24 -0.33
CA GLU A 64 2.64 -13.50 0.42
C GLU A 64 1.42 -13.72 1.34
N PHE A 65 0.92 -12.66 1.99
CA PHE A 65 -0.20 -12.82 2.93
C PHE A 65 -1.59 -12.63 2.30
N HIS A 66 -1.68 -12.08 1.08
CA HIS A 66 -2.94 -11.82 0.38
C HIS A 66 -3.03 -12.50 -0.99
N GLN A 67 -2.14 -13.45 -1.27
CA GLN A 67 -2.10 -14.18 -2.53
C GLN A 67 -3.51 -14.71 -2.90
N ARG A 68 -3.93 -14.47 -4.15
CA ARG A 68 -5.24 -14.91 -4.71
C ARG A 68 -6.48 -14.35 -3.99
N SER A 69 -6.34 -13.38 -3.08
CA SER A 69 -7.46 -12.73 -2.42
C SER A 69 -7.99 -11.56 -3.24
N GLY A 70 -8.92 -11.82 -4.16
CA GLY A 70 -9.57 -10.75 -4.94
C GLY A 70 -10.32 -9.72 -4.07
N LYS A 71 -10.62 -10.04 -2.81
CA LYS A 71 -11.17 -9.10 -1.83
C LYS A 71 -10.10 -8.13 -1.32
N ALA A 72 -8.87 -8.60 -1.07
CA ALA A 72 -7.76 -7.73 -0.66
C ALA A 72 -7.42 -6.73 -1.77
N ASP A 73 -7.41 -7.17 -3.04
CA ASP A 73 -7.17 -6.28 -4.19
C ASP A 73 -8.20 -5.17 -4.29
N LYS A 74 -9.47 -5.51 -4.06
CA LYS A 74 -10.57 -4.53 -4.07
C LYS A 74 -10.38 -3.47 -2.99
N TYR A 75 -9.99 -3.87 -1.78
CA TYR A 75 -9.70 -2.90 -0.73
C TYR A 75 -8.50 -2.03 -1.07
N LEU A 76 -7.38 -2.62 -1.48
CA LEU A 76 -6.17 -1.89 -1.84
C LEU A 76 -6.45 -0.82 -2.91
N LYS A 77 -7.15 -1.21 -3.99
CA LYS A 77 -7.51 -0.30 -5.09
C LYS A 77 -8.51 0.79 -4.68
N SER A 78 -9.25 0.60 -3.60
CA SER A 78 -10.18 1.60 -3.06
C SER A 78 -9.51 2.63 -2.16
N LEU A 79 -8.28 2.38 -1.71
CA LEU A 79 -7.57 3.33 -0.85
C LEU A 79 -7.15 4.59 -1.63
N PRO A 80 -7.14 5.76 -0.98
CA PRO A 80 -6.60 6.97 -1.59
C PRO A 80 -5.14 6.76 -2.02
N LYS A 81 -4.84 7.14 -3.26
CA LYS A 81 -3.47 7.11 -3.79
C LYS A 81 -2.79 8.43 -3.52
N LEU A 82 -1.52 8.35 -3.18
CA LEU A 82 -0.66 9.49 -2.91
C LEU A 82 0.46 9.54 -3.95
N ASP A 83 1.12 10.69 -4.00
CA ASP A 83 2.30 10.87 -4.84
C ASP A 83 3.49 10.10 -4.26
N ALA A 84 3.90 9.03 -4.94
CA ALA A 84 5.00 8.18 -4.52
C ALA A 84 6.36 8.89 -4.58
N SER A 85 6.51 10.00 -5.32
CA SER A 85 7.78 10.75 -5.36
C SER A 85 8.07 11.53 -4.08
N LYS A 86 7.11 11.59 -3.16
CA LYS A 86 7.23 12.29 -1.87
C LYS A 86 7.61 11.34 -0.72
N VAL A 87 7.86 10.08 -1.04
CA VAL A 87 8.22 9.04 -0.08
C VAL A 87 9.71 9.13 0.20
N GLU A 88 10.07 9.69 1.35
CA GLU A 88 11.44 9.71 1.83
C GLU A 88 11.74 8.45 2.63
N SER A 89 12.87 7.79 2.36
CA SER A 89 13.28 6.65 3.19
C SER A 89 13.66 7.11 4.60
N ARG A 90 13.15 6.40 5.62
CA ARG A 90 13.61 6.57 7.01
C ARG A 90 14.99 5.97 7.29
N PHE A 91 15.50 5.16 6.37
CA PHE A 91 16.78 4.49 6.51
C PHE A 91 17.87 5.36 5.88
N SER A 92 19.10 5.25 6.40
CA SER A 92 20.25 5.83 5.70
C SER A 92 20.31 5.29 4.27
N ALA A 93 20.86 6.06 3.33
CA ALA A 93 21.00 5.64 1.93
C ALA A 93 21.68 4.26 1.79
N LYS A 94 22.68 3.98 2.63
CA LYS A 94 23.37 2.68 2.66
C LYS A 94 22.43 1.55 3.09
N GLU A 95 21.65 1.76 4.14
CA GLU A 95 20.76 0.73 4.67
C GLU A 95 19.52 0.54 3.77
N GLN A 96 19.03 1.62 3.15
CA GLN A 96 18.01 1.52 2.10
C GLN A 96 18.52 0.68 0.93
N ALA A 97 19.72 0.98 0.39
CA ALA A 97 20.30 0.22 -0.70
C ALA A 97 20.50 -1.26 -0.38
N ARG A 98 20.91 -1.58 0.86
CA ARG A 98 21.01 -2.97 1.34
C ARG A 98 19.65 -3.66 1.38
N ARG A 99 18.62 -2.99 1.89
CA ARG A 99 17.25 -3.52 1.92
C ARG A 99 16.70 -3.74 0.52
N ASP A 100 16.92 -2.79 -0.39
CA ASP A 100 16.49 -2.89 -1.78
C ASP A 100 17.18 -4.04 -2.52
N ALA A 101 18.47 -4.29 -2.23
CA ALA A 101 19.17 -5.46 -2.75
C ALA A 101 18.53 -6.76 -2.25
N MET A 102 18.29 -6.88 -0.94
CA MET A 102 17.64 -8.07 -0.36
C MET A 102 16.23 -8.30 -0.92
N THR A 103 15.45 -7.24 -1.10
CA THR A 103 14.10 -7.32 -1.70
C THR A 103 14.16 -7.77 -3.16
N ARG A 104 15.15 -7.31 -3.94
CA ARG A 104 15.35 -7.76 -5.33
C ARG A 104 15.74 -9.23 -5.41
N ASP A 105 16.66 -9.67 -4.56
CA ASP A 105 17.09 -11.08 -4.51
C ASP A 105 15.93 -12.00 -4.14
N TYR A 106 15.11 -11.60 -3.16
CA TYR A 106 13.90 -12.33 -2.80
C TYR A 106 12.90 -12.40 -3.96
N ALA A 107 12.68 -11.29 -4.67
CA ALA A 107 11.77 -11.26 -5.81
C ALA A 107 12.24 -12.21 -6.92
N ALA A 108 13.53 -12.22 -7.25
CA ALA A 108 14.08 -13.14 -8.23
C ALA A 108 13.87 -14.61 -7.82
N PHE A 109 14.23 -14.96 -6.59
CA PHE A 109 14.01 -16.31 -6.05
C PHE A 109 12.53 -16.74 -6.08
N ARG A 110 11.62 -15.82 -5.75
CA ARG A 110 10.18 -16.08 -5.81
C ARG A 110 9.72 -16.38 -7.24
N GLU A 111 10.17 -15.60 -8.23
CA GLU A 111 9.82 -15.83 -9.63
C GLU A 111 10.35 -17.18 -10.15
N GLU A 112 11.53 -17.62 -9.70
CA GLU A 112 12.05 -18.96 -9.98
C GLU A 112 11.11 -20.05 -9.44
N LEU A 113 10.70 -19.94 -8.17
CA LEU A 113 9.75 -20.88 -7.57
C LEU A 113 8.39 -20.90 -8.27
N VAL A 114 7.91 -19.73 -8.73
CA VAL A 114 6.69 -19.66 -9.56
C VAL A 114 6.90 -20.39 -10.89
N ALA A 115 8.03 -20.18 -11.57
CA ALA A 115 8.34 -20.84 -12.83
C ALA A 115 8.48 -22.37 -12.69
N GLU A 116 8.94 -22.83 -11.53
CA GLU A 116 9.02 -24.25 -11.16
C GLU A 116 7.66 -24.84 -10.70
N GLY A 117 6.60 -24.03 -10.64
CA GLY A 117 5.24 -24.47 -10.30
C GLY A 117 4.99 -24.64 -8.79
N TYR A 118 5.88 -24.18 -7.91
CA TYR A 118 5.71 -24.31 -6.45
C TYR A 118 4.51 -23.54 -5.90
N PHE A 119 3.98 -22.58 -6.66
CA PHE A 119 2.79 -21.79 -6.27
C PHE A 119 1.50 -22.28 -6.93
N ASP A 120 1.56 -23.30 -7.77
CA ASP A 120 0.37 -23.89 -8.38
C ASP A 120 -0.23 -24.95 -7.44
N PRO A 121 -1.52 -24.81 -7.05
CA PRO A 121 -2.17 -25.80 -6.20
C PRO A 121 -2.26 -27.13 -6.95
N SER A 122 -1.88 -28.22 -6.27
CA SER A 122 -2.00 -29.58 -6.81
C SER A 122 -3.45 -30.10 -6.91
N ILE A 123 -4.43 -29.31 -6.46
CA ILE A 123 -5.84 -29.68 -6.37
C ILE A 123 -6.66 -28.69 -7.21
N PRO A 124 -7.51 -29.17 -8.15
CA PRO A 124 -8.36 -28.33 -8.98
C PRO A 124 -9.45 -27.56 -8.20
#